data_AF-A0A166B6E3-F1
#
_entry.id   AF-A0A166B6E3-F1
#
_cell.length_a   1.000
_cell.length_b   1.000
_cell.length_c   1.000
_cell.angle_alpha   90.00
_cell.angle_beta   90.00
_cell.angle_gamma   90.00
#
_symmetry.space_group_name_H-M   'P 1'
#
loop_
_entity.id
_entity.type
_entity.pdbx_description
1 polymer ?
#
loop_
_entity_poly.entity_id
_entity_poly.type
_entity_poly.pdbx_seq_one_letter_code
_entity_poly.pdbx_strand_id
1 'polypeptide(L)'
;MLSRSQSPSDVFQLALPELLSYIFGELDLYDLIPATHVCRHWRSVALETPLLWAEFWVRERNASLVLAMFERSRNVPLAITVIDEWSARFNVASSVAVALARNMGRVRSIYITGRSAIINGILAHAAPDLEDLHVLAEDNGSFVPRTWPALKKLEVLNMALSS
;
A
#
# COMPACT_ATOMS: atom_id res chain seq x y z
N MET A 1 9.24 2.59 51.60
CA MET A 1 8.47 2.35 50.37
C MET A 1 9.10 3.18 49.27
N LEU A 2 9.97 2.58 48.45
CA LEU A 2 10.72 3.29 47.42
C LEU A 2 9.85 3.42 46.16
N SER A 3 9.51 4.67 45.83
CA SER A 3 9.02 5.07 44.51
C SER A 3 10.08 4.69 43.48
N ARG A 4 9.85 3.64 42.69
CA ARG A 4 10.65 3.38 41.50
C ARG A 4 10.35 4.50 40.52
N SER A 5 11.31 5.40 40.33
CA SER A 5 11.31 6.32 39.20
C SER A 5 11.25 5.50 37.93
N GLN A 6 10.08 5.38 37.31
CA GLN A 6 9.94 4.79 35.99
C GLN A 6 10.76 5.64 35.02
N SER A 7 11.75 5.02 34.38
CA SER A 7 12.43 5.66 33.26
C SER A 7 11.39 5.96 32.18
N PRO A 8 11.51 7.07 31.43
CA PRO A 8 10.65 7.31 30.26
C PRO A 8 10.57 6.09 29.34
N SER A 9 11.66 5.31 29.22
CA SER A 9 11.70 4.07 28.45
C SER A 9 10.74 2.98 28.94
N ASP A 10 10.47 2.92 30.24
CA ASP A 10 9.65 1.87 30.86
C ASP A 10 8.17 2.16 30.66
N VAL A 11 7.79 3.44 30.65
CA VAL A 11 6.41 3.88 30.40
C VAL A 11 5.98 3.54 28.97
N PHE A 12 6.87 3.74 27.98
CA PHE A 12 6.58 3.39 26.58
C PHE A 12 6.60 1.87 26.31
N GLN A 13 7.24 1.07 27.15
CA GLN A 13 7.17 -0.41 27.09
C GLN A 13 5.88 -0.96 27.68
N LEU A 14 5.21 -0.21 28.55
CA LEU A 14 3.94 -0.60 29.19
C LEU A 14 2.70 -0.19 28.39
N ALA A 15 2.87 0.49 27.26
CA ALA A 15 1.75 0.89 26.41
C ALA A 15 0.98 -0.36 25.92
N LEU A 16 -0.33 -0.34 26.12
CA LEU A 16 -1.24 -1.38 25.65
C LEU A 16 -1.10 -1.55 24.13
N PRO A 17 -1.07 -2.79 23.61
CA PRO A 17 -0.99 -3.05 22.17
C PRO A 17 -2.00 -2.24 21.35
N GLU A 18 -3.23 -2.09 21.84
CA GLU A 18 -4.30 -1.37 21.16
C GLU A 18 -4.00 0.12 20.99
N LEU A 19 -3.41 0.75 22.03
CA LEU A 19 -3.00 2.16 21.95
C LEU A 19 -1.83 2.35 20.99
N LEU A 20 -0.88 1.42 20.98
CA LEU A 20 0.23 1.45 20.03
C LEU A 20 -0.25 1.24 18.59
N SER A 21 -1.15 0.28 18.34
CA SER A 21 -1.75 0.08 17.02
C SER A 21 -2.53 1.32 16.56
N TYR A 22 -3.25 1.99 17.47
CA TYR A 22 -3.93 3.25 17.16
C TYR A 22 -2.93 4.35 16.79
N ILE A 23 -1.88 4.55 17.59
CA ILE A 23 -0.83 5.54 17.31
C ILE A 23 -0.14 5.24 15.98
N PHE A 24 0.20 3.99 15.72
CA PHE A 24 0.82 3.58 14.47
C PHE A 24 -0.08 3.80 13.26
N GLY A 25 -1.41 3.73 13.43
CA GLY A 25 -2.37 4.03 12.37
C GLY A 25 -2.35 5.49 11.90
N GLU A 26 -1.82 6.39 12.73
CA GLU A 26 -1.65 7.81 12.39
C GLU A 26 -0.29 8.11 11.74
N LEU A 27 0.61 7.12 11.65
CA LEU A 27 1.94 7.28 11.05
C LEU A 27 1.90 6.91 9.57
N ASP A 28 2.60 7.68 8.75
CA ASP A 28 2.93 7.23 7.40
C ASP A 28 3.98 6.10 7.44
N LEU A 29 4.28 5.48 6.29
CA LEU A 29 5.28 4.42 6.24
C LEU A 29 6.69 4.89 6.59
N TYR A 30 7.02 6.17 6.36
CA TYR A 30 8.35 6.71 6.65
C TYR A 30 8.58 6.83 8.15
N ASP A 31 7.53 7.09 8.94
CA ASP A 31 7.58 7.16 10.39
C ASP A 31 7.28 5.80 11.06
N LEU A 32 6.38 5.01 10.48
CA LEU A 32 6.01 3.69 11.00
C LEU A 32 7.21 2.75 11.03
N ILE A 33 8.04 2.73 9.98
CA ILE A 33 9.19 1.83 9.91
C ILE A 33 10.17 2.10 11.06
N PRO A 34 10.69 3.33 11.26
CA PRO A 34 11.48 3.69 12.45
C PRO A 34 10.79 3.36 13.77
N ALA A 35 9.48 3.59 13.90
CA ALA A 35 8.74 3.24 15.10
C ALA A 35 8.84 1.74 15.43
N THR A 36 8.84 0.86 14.42
CA THR A 36 9.06 -0.59 14.61
C THR A 36 10.48 -0.97 15.06
N HIS A 37 11.41 -0.01 15.11
CA HIS A 37 12.80 -0.21 15.57
C HIS A 37 13.08 0.36 16.96
N VAL A 38 12.12 1.05 17.59
CA VAL A 38 12.28 1.63 18.94
C VAL A 38 12.53 0.55 19.99
N CYS A 39 11.66 -0.47 20.05
CA CYS A 39 11.85 -1.63 20.91
C CYS A 39 11.14 -2.88 20.35
N ARG A 40 11.43 -4.05 20.94
CA ARG A 40 10.83 -5.33 20.52
C ARG A 40 9.30 -5.36 20.65
N HIS A 41 8.76 -4.73 21.69
CA HIS A 41 7.31 -4.65 21.92
C HIS A 41 6.61 -3.91 20.78
N TRP A 42 7.10 -2.71 20.44
CA TRP A 42 6.57 -1.88 19.35
C TRP A 42 6.63 -2.61 18.01
N ARG A 43 7.75 -3.30 17.76
CA ARG A 43 7.90 -4.15 16.58
C ARG A 43 6.84 -5.25 16.52
N SER A 44 6.62 -5.96 17.63
CA SER A 44 5.62 -7.05 17.69
C SER A 44 4.23 -6.51 17.37
N VAL A 45 3.81 -5.44 18.06
CA VAL A 45 2.49 -4.83 17.88
C VAL A 45 2.28 -4.39 16.43
N ALA A 46 3.27 -3.70 15.83
CA ALA A 46 3.17 -3.25 14.45
C ALA A 46 3.07 -4.42 13.46
N LEU A 47 3.93 -5.44 13.59
CA LEU A 47 3.91 -6.62 12.70
C LEU A 47 2.68 -7.51 12.91
N GLU A 48 2.07 -7.47 14.08
CA GLU A 48 0.84 -8.20 14.41
C GLU A 48 -0.43 -7.48 13.95
N THR A 49 -0.34 -6.22 13.52
CA THR A 49 -1.47 -5.40 13.05
C THR A 49 -1.42 -5.23 11.52
N PRO A 50 -2.10 -6.09 10.72
CA PRO A 50 -1.93 -6.09 9.26
C PRO A 50 -2.42 -4.81 8.56
N LEU A 51 -3.42 -4.14 9.14
CA LEU A 51 -4.00 -2.90 8.60
C LEU A 51 -2.96 -1.78 8.43
N LEU A 52 -1.93 -1.73 9.28
CA LEU A 52 -0.85 -0.74 9.20
C LEU A 52 -0.01 -0.86 7.92
N TRP A 53 -0.08 -2.00 7.24
CA TRP A 53 0.72 -2.31 6.05
C TRP A 53 -0.13 -2.41 4.79
N ALA A 54 -1.42 -2.07 4.89
CA ALA A 54 -2.39 -2.25 3.82
C ALA A 54 -2.53 -1.02 2.90
N GLU A 55 -2.00 0.13 3.33
CA GLU A 55 -1.98 1.37 2.58
C GLU A 55 -0.55 1.78 2.22
N PHE A 56 -0.20 1.73 0.93
CA PHE A 56 1.18 1.99 0.50
C PHE A 56 1.35 2.29 -0.98
N TRP A 57 2.52 2.84 -1.31
CA TRP A 57 2.94 3.08 -2.69
C TRP A 57 3.69 1.87 -3.27
N VAL A 58 3.25 1.43 -4.44
CA VAL A 58 3.88 0.38 -5.24
C VAL A 58 4.88 1.01 -6.19
N ARG A 59 6.17 0.91 -5.86
CA ARG A 59 7.29 1.44 -6.66
C ARG A 59 8.37 0.38 -6.83
N GLU A 60 8.78 0.13 -8.08
CA GLU A 60 9.82 -0.87 -8.43
C GLU A 60 11.15 -0.61 -7.73
N ARG A 61 11.57 0.65 -7.64
CA ARG A 61 12.82 1.04 -6.96
C ARG A 61 12.89 0.60 -5.50
N ASN A 62 11.73 0.35 -4.87
CA ASN A 62 11.58 -0.08 -3.50
C ASN A 62 11.00 -1.51 -3.40
N ALA A 63 11.32 -2.39 -4.36
CA ALA A 63 10.74 -3.73 -4.47
C ALA A 63 10.72 -4.51 -3.14
N SER A 64 11.82 -4.55 -2.39
CA SER A 64 11.89 -5.26 -1.10
C SER A 64 10.90 -4.73 -0.07
N LEU A 65 10.69 -3.39 -0.05
CA LEU A 65 9.71 -2.77 0.85
C LEU A 65 8.29 -3.14 0.43
N VAL A 66 7.98 -3.02 -0.86
CA VAL A 66 6.66 -3.35 -1.42
C VAL A 66 6.29 -4.81 -1.15
N LEU A 67 7.24 -5.73 -1.36
CA LEU A 67 7.03 -7.15 -1.05
C LEU A 67 6.76 -7.37 0.44
N ALA A 68 7.48 -6.67 1.33
CA ALA A 68 7.23 -6.74 2.77
C ALA A 68 5.84 -6.18 3.15
N MET A 69 5.33 -5.15 2.46
CA MET A 69 3.97 -4.62 2.69
C MET A 69 2.91 -5.63 2.29
N PHE A 70 3.07 -6.27 1.12
CA PHE A 70 2.17 -7.35 0.70
C PHE A 70 2.16 -8.52 1.71
N GLU A 71 3.32 -8.92 2.21
CA GLU A 71 3.43 -9.99 3.20
C GLU A 71 2.78 -9.59 4.55
N ARG A 72 3.10 -8.41 5.08
CA ARG A 72 2.64 -7.96 6.40
C ARG A 72 1.16 -7.61 6.44
N SER A 73 0.59 -7.15 5.34
CA SER A 73 -0.86 -6.92 5.21
C SER A 73 -1.69 -8.20 5.19
N ARG A 74 -1.06 -9.39 5.05
CA ARG A 74 -1.73 -10.71 5.11
C ARG A 74 -2.94 -10.81 4.18
N ASN A 75 -4.16 -10.81 4.72
CA ASN A 75 -5.41 -10.93 3.96
C ASN A 75 -6.31 -9.69 4.12
N VAL A 76 -5.83 -8.61 4.73
CA VAL A 76 -6.67 -7.41 4.85
C VAL A 76 -6.81 -6.71 3.50
N PRO A 77 -7.92 -5.99 3.27
CA PRO A 77 -8.16 -5.21 2.07
C PRO A 77 -7.08 -4.14 1.86
N LEU A 78 -6.62 -3.97 0.62
CA LEU A 78 -5.51 -3.09 0.26
C LEU A 78 -5.99 -1.77 -0.36
N ALA A 79 -5.29 -0.69 -0.01
CA ALA A 79 -5.37 0.62 -0.67
C ALA A 79 -3.98 0.96 -1.23
N ILE A 80 -3.82 0.96 -2.56
CA ILE A 80 -2.49 1.06 -3.16
C ILE A 80 -2.39 2.17 -4.19
N THR A 81 -1.24 2.84 -4.21
CA THR A 81 -0.88 3.82 -5.24
C THR A 81 0.21 3.24 -6.12
N VAL A 82 -0.08 2.96 -7.38
CA VAL A 82 0.88 2.48 -8.37
C VAL A 82 1.35 3.65 -9.23
N ILE A 83 2.66 3.90 -9.24
CA ILE A 83 3.26 5.00 -9.98
C ILE A 83 4.29 4.44 -10.96
N ASP A 84 4.04 4.57 -12.26
CA ASP A 84 5.02 4.31 -13.32
C ASP A 84 6.02 5.49 -13.35
N GLU A 85 7.13 5.38 -12.62
CA GLU A 85 8.15 6.43 -12.63
C GLU A 85 8.84 6.47 -14.02
N TRP A 86 8.90 7.65 -14.65
CA TRP A 86 9.50 7.88 -15.98
C TRP A 86 10.90 7.26 -16.19
N SER A 87 11.68 7.11 -15.11
CA SER A 87 13.04 6.54 -15.14
C SER A 87 13.13 5.03 -14.92
N ALA A 88 12.06 4.39 -14.42
CA ALA A 88 12.04 2.97 -14.10
C ALA A 88 10.68 2.39 -14.52
N ARG A 89 10.54 2.17 -15.84
CA ARG A 89 9.32 1.60 -16.44
C ARG A 89 8.89 0.38 -15.63
N PHE A 90 7.65 0.40 -15.13
CA PHE A 90 7.07 -0.75 -14.42
C PHE A 90 7.21 -1.99 -15.31
N ASN A 91 7.92 -3.01 -14.80
CA ASN A 91 8.17 -4.22 -15.56
C ASN A 91 7.13 -5.26 -15.14
N VAL A 92 6.22 -5.62 -16.04
CA VAL A 92 5.17 -6.62 -15.77
C VAL A 92 5.73 -8.00 -15.39
N ALA A 93 7.01 -8.27 -15.65
CA ALA A 93 7.72 -9.49 -15.22
C ALA A 93 8.48 -9.34 -13.89
N SER A 94 8.42 -8.19 -13.22
CA SER A 94 9.09 -7.97 -11.95
C SER A 94 8.43 -8.76 -10.80
N SER A 95 9.19 -8.97 -9.72
CA SER A 95 8.63 -9.53 -8.49
C SER A 95 7.51 -8.67 -7.91
N VAL A 96 7.56 -7.35 -8.10
CA VAL A 96 6.53 -6.40 -7.65
C VAL A 96 5.25 -6.58 -8.46
N ALA A 97 5.34 -6.66 -9.78
CA ALA A 97 4.19 -6.90 -10.66
C ALA A 97 3.53 -8.25 -10.35
N VAL A 98 4.33 -9.30 -10.16
CA VAL A 98 3.84 -10.63 -9.76
C VAL A 98 3.16 -10.59 -8.39
N ALA A 99 3.73 -9.89 -7.41
CA ALA A 99 3.13 -9.74 -6.09
C ALA A 99 1.83 -8.94 -6.14
N LEU A 100 1.78 -7.86 -6.91
CA LEU A 100 0.57 -7.08 -7.13
C LEU A 100 -0.53 -7.95 -7.74
N ALA A 101 -0.24 -8.63 -8.85
CA ALA A 101 -1.15 -9.54 -9.53
C ALA A 101 -1.74 -10.60 -8.58
N ARG A 102 -0.92 -11.21 -7.72
CA ARG A 102 -1.35 -12.20 -6.72
C ARG A 102 -2.27 -11.62 -5.64
N ASN A 103 -2.19 -10.32 -5.38
CA ASN A 103 -2.96 -9.64 -4.34
C ASN A 103 -4.14 -8.83 -4.88
N MET A 104 -4.33 -8.75 -6.21
CA MET A 104 -5.44 -8.02 -6.84
C MET A 104 -6.81 -8.44 -6.33
N GLY A 105 -6.96 -9.71 -5.91
CA GLY A 105 -8.19 -10.24 -5.33
C GLY A 105 -8.70 -9.47 -4.10
N ARG A 106 -7.80 -8.84 -3.33
CA ARG A 106 -8.10 -8.11 -2.09
C ARG A 106 -7.82 -6.60 -2.20
N VAL A 107 -7.56 -6.10 -3.40
CA VAL A 107 -7.39 -4.64 -3.61
C VAL A 107 -8.77 -3.99 -3.58
N ARG A 108 -8.97 -3.08 -2.64
CA ARG A 108 -10.20 -2.31 -2.45
C ARG A 108 -10.11 -0.94 -3.10
N SER A 109 -8.96 -0.29 -3.00
CA SER A 109 -8.73 1.03 -3.60
C SER A 109 -7.42 1.01 -4.36
N ILE A 110 -7.43 1.51 -5.60
CA ILE A 110 -6.23 1.68 -6.39
C ILE A 110 -6.22 3.04 -7.08
N TYR A 111 -5.12 3.75 -6.87
CA TYR A 111 -4.73 4.89 -7.70
C TYR A 111 -3.58 4.43 -8.60
N ILE A 112 -3.72 4.58 -9.91
CA ILE A 112 -2.71 4.17 -10.87
C ILE A 112 -2.37 5.31 -11.83
N THR A 113 -1.08 5.61 -11.98
CA THR A 113 -0.56 6.52 -13.00
C THR A 113 0.45 5.81 -13.87
N GLY A 114 0.40 6.07 -15.18
CA GLY A 114 1.34 5.52 -16.15
C GLY A 114 0.78 5.36 -17.55
N ARG A 115 1.48 4.64 -18.41
CA ARG A 115 1.00 4.33 -19.77
C ARG A 115 -0.18 3.37 -19.75
N SER A 116 -1.10 3.54 -20.69
CA SER A 116 -2.33 2.74 -20.81
C SER A 116 -2.05 1.24 -20.91
N ALA A 117 -0.96 0.83 -21.55
CA ALA A 117 -0.57 -0.58 -21.64
C ALA A 117 -0.27 -1.21 -20.25
N ILE A 118 0.38 -0.47 -19.37
CA ILE A 118 0.70 -0.93 -18.00
C ILE A 118 -0.56 -0.93 -17.15
N ILE A 119 -1.36 0.14 -17.23
CA ILE A 119 -2.65 0.24 -16.56
C ILE A 119 -3.54 -0.96 -16.91
N ASN A 120 -3.72 -1.22 -18.21
CA ASN A 120 -4.52 -2.34 -18.69
C ASN A 120 -3.94 -3.70 -18.26
N GLY A 121 -2.61 -3.84 -18.19
CA GLY A 121 -1.95 -5.06 -17.71
C GLY A 121 -2.21 -5.35 -16.23
N ILE A 122 -2.15 -4.33 -15.37
CA ILE A 122 -2.46 -4.46 -13.94
C ILE A 122 -3.94 -4.78 -13.74
N LEU A 123 -4.80 -4.00 -14.40
CA LEU A 123 -6.25 -4.13 -14.30
C LEU A 123 -6.83 -5.34 -15.05
N ALA A 124 -6.00 -6.11 -15.77
CA ALA A 124 -6.40 -7.36 -16.39
C ALA A 124 -6.75 -8.46 -15.37
N HIS A 125 -6.22 -8.36 -14.16
CA HIS A 125 -6.44 -9.32 -13.08
C HIS A 125 -7.81 -9.12 -12.43
N ALA A 126 -8.38 -10.20 -11.89
CA ALA A 126 -9.65 -10.13 -11.18
C ALA A 126 -9.49 -9.30 -9.88
N ALA A 127 -10.34 -8.28 -9.74
CA ALA A 127 -10.41 -7.42 -8.56
C ALA A 127 -11.87 -7.37 -8.07
N PRO A 128 -12.37 -8.45 -7.44
CA PRO A 128 -13.76 -8.57 -7.02
C PRO A 128 -14.13 -7.56 -5.92
N ASP A 129 -13.18 -7.22 -5.06
CA ASP A 129 -13.37 -6.33 -3.91
C ASP A 129 -13.04 -4.86 -4.22
N LEU A 130 -12.77 -4.52 -5.48
CA LEU A 130 -12.38 -3.16 -5.89
C LEU A 130 -13.57 -2.21 -5.79
N GLU A 131 -13.46 -1.21 -4.91
CA GLU A 131 -14.48 -0.20 -4.65
C GLU A 131 -14.13 1.16 -5.26
N ASP A 132 -12.85 1.54 -5.23
CA ASP A 132 -12.37 2.85 -5.70
C ASP A 132 -11.26 2.66 -6.74
N LEU A 133 -11.47 3.16 -7.95
CA LEU A 133 -10.49 3.13 -9.04
C LEU A 133 -10.23 4.54 -9.57
N HIS A 134 -8.99 4.99 -9.43
CA HIS A 134 -8.50 6.25 -10.00
C HIS A 134 -7.38 5.95 -11.01
N VAL A 135 -7.55 6.40 -12.24
CA VAL A 135 -6.62 6.17 -13.35
C VAL A 135 -6.14 7.51 -13.90
N LEU A 136 -4.83 7.68 -13.97
CA LEU A 136 -4.17 8.81 -14.61
C LEU A 136 -3.29 8.30 -15.75
N ALA A 137 -3.81 8.34 -16.98
CA ALA A 137 -3.08 7.88 -18.15
C ALA A 137 -2.07 8.94 -18.64
N GLU A 138 -0.83 8.53 -18.90
CA GLU A 138 0.23 9.40 -19.44
C GLU A 138 0.26 9.45 -20.97
N ASP A 139 -0.55 8.63 -21.63
CA ASP A 139 -0.65 8.52 -23.09
C ASP A 139 -2.10 8.49 -23.57
N ASN A 140 -2.31 8.68 -24.87
CA ASN A 140 -3.63 8.61 -25.52
C ASN A 140 -4.13 7.18 -25.74
N GLY A 141 -3.61 6.21 -24.99
CA GLY A 141 -4.08 4.84 -25.08
C GLY A 141 -5.50 4.69 -24.54
N SER A 142 -6.20 3.65 -24.99
CA SER A 142 -7.52 3.34 -24.47
C SER A 142 -7.42 2.58 -23.14
N PHE A 143 -8.17 3.06 -22.16
CA PHE A 143 -8.53 2.28 -20.98
C PHE A 143 -9.63 1.29 -21.38
N VAL A 144 -9.47 0.00 -21.04
CA VAL A 144 -10.49 -1.03 -21.31
C VAL A 144 -11.19 -1.38 -19.98
N PRO A 145 -12.42 -0.86 -19.73
CA PRO A 145 -13.14 -1.16 -18.51
C PRO A 145 -13.42 -2.66 -18.38
N ARG A 146 -13.39 -3.16 -17.14
CA ARG A 146 -13.80 -4.53 -16.81
C ARG A 146 -14.95 -4.51 -15.81
N THR A 147 -15.56 -5.67 -15.61
CA THR A 147 -16.56 -5.87 -14.57
C THR A 147 -15.86 -5.96 -13.21
N TRP A 148 -15.98 -4.90 -12.42
CA TRP A 148 -15.59 -4.84 -11.00
C TRP A 148 -16.87 -4.77 -10.17
N PRO A 149 -17.36 -5.90 -9.63
CA PRO A 149 -18.70 -5.99 -9.07
C PRO A 149 -18.92 -5.11 -7.83
N ALA A 150 -17.84 -4.78 -7.10
CA ALA A 150 -17.89 -3.93 -5.92
C ALA A 150 -17.62 -2.44 -6.21
N LEU A 151 -17.42 -2.04 -7.47
CA LEU A 151 -16.95 -0.69 -7.80
C LEU A 151 -18.01 0.38 -7.47
N LYS A 152 -17.59 1.35 -6.68
CA LYS A 152 -18.40 2.50 -6.23
C LYS A 152 -17.93 3.80 -6.86
N LYS A 153 -16.62 3.96 -7.09
CA LYS A 153 -16.03 5.16 -7.67
C LYS A 153 -15.08 4.81 -8.81
N LEU A 154 -15.23 5.51 -9.92
CA LEU A 154 -14.37 5.43 -11.09
C LEU A 154 -14.00 6.84 -11.54
N GLU A 155 -12.71 7.12 -11.58
CA GLU A 155 -12.15 8.35 -12.13
C GLU A 155 -11.07 8.00 -13.15
N VAL A 156 -11.19 8.57 -14.36
CA VAL A 156 -10.22 8.37 -15.43
C VAL A 156 -9.83 9.73 -15.98
N LEU A 157 -8.56 10.09 -15.83
CA LEU A 157 -7.96 11.33 -16.29
C LEU A 157 -6.85 11.01 -17.29
N ASN A 158 -6.70 11.87 -18.30
CA ASN A 158 -5.61 11.76 -19.28
C ASN A 158 -4.70 12.99 -19.13
N MET A 159 -3.41 12.75 -18.91
CA MET A 159 -2.37 13.78 -18.79
C MET A 159 -1.85 14.27 -20.13
N ALA A 160 -2.35 13.75 -21.26
CA ALA A 160 -1.99 14.25 -22.57
C ALA A 160 -2.20 15.77 -22.63
N LEU A 161 -1.08 16.49 -22.56
CA LEU A 161 -1.03 17.93 -22.72
C LEU A 161 -1.72 18.26 -24.05
N SER A 162 -2.61 19.25 -24.00
CA SER A 162 -3.10 19.93 -25.19
C SER A 162 -1.89 20.44 -25.97
N SER A 163 -1.56 19.72 -27.05
CA SER A 163 -0.76 20.08 -28.23
C SER A 163 0.45 21.00 -28.04
#